data_AF-A0A6B1F663-F1
#
_entry.id   AF-A0A6B1F663-F1
#
_cell.length_a   1.000
_cell.length_b   1.000
_cell.length_c   1.000
_cell.angle_alpha   90.00
_cell.angle_beta   90.00
_cell.angle_gamma   90.00
#
_symmetry.space_group_name_H-M   'P 1'
#
loop_
_entity.id
_entity.type
_entity.pdbx_description
1 polymer ?
#
loop_
_entity_poly.entity_id
_entity_poly.type
_entity_poly.pdbx_seq_one_letter_code
_entity_poly.pdbx_strand_id
1 'polypeptide(L)'
;MKNSVQNWNTLLDREDVLILDTETTGFKPDSEVLQVSAIDTTGQTRIDEYILPNKPIPREAAKIHGLTEAKLKDLNAQPWANHHDRFTELTTRMAKLVLVYNLDFDTRLIRQTCEMQLPPVYFVPYKGRCIMKEYAAHRRVPNQWGSWKWHKLANAARYEGATNQPDIHNSLNDCEIVLDLMRKVVNQIT
;
A
#
# COMPACT_ATOMS: atom_id res chain seq x y z
N MET A 1 -15.93 -18.12 12.24
CA MET A 1 -15.17 -16.95 11.74
C MET A 1 -15.97 -15.69 12.02
N LYS A 2 -15.77 -15.07 13.18
CA LYS A 2 -16.32 -13.75 13.49
C LYS A 2 -15.62 -12.73 12.56
N ASN A 3 -16.39 -11.82 11.96
CA ASN A 3 -16.01 -10.94 10.84
C ASN A 3 -14.63 -10.26 11.03
N SER A 4 -13.70 -10.38 10.07
CA SER A 4 -12.32 -9.86 10.15
C SER A 4 -12.19 -8.34 10.34
N VAL A 5 -13.23 -7.60 9.94
CA VAL A 5 -13.40 -6.15 10.14
C VAL A 5 -13.77 -5.76 11.57
N GLN A 6 -14.28 -6.69 12.39
CA GLN A 6 -14.70 -6.38 13.77
C GLN A 6 -13.55 -5.92 14.67
N ASN A 7 -12.30 -6.13 14.28
CA ASN A 7 -11.15 -5.63 15.03
C ASN A 7 -10.51 -4.38 14.42
N TRP A 8 -11.03 -3.83 13.32
CA TRP A 8 -10.49 -2.58 12.75
C TRP A 8 -10.61 -1.42 13.74
N ASN A 9 -11.66 -1.38 14.54
CA ASN A 9 -11.81 -0.38 15.62
C ASN A 9 -10.62 -0.38 16.61
N THR A 10 -10.04 -1.55 16.92
CA THR A 10 -8.86 -1.68 17.80
C THR A 10 -7.54 -1.33 17.13
N LEU A 11 -7.57 -1.12 15.80
CA LEU A 11 -6.41 -0.77 15.00
C LEU A 11 -6.37 0.71 14.63
N LEU A 12 -7.50 1.41 14.68
CA LEU A 12 -7.58 2.85 14.38
C LEU A 12 -6.96 3.69 15.51
N ASP A 13 -6.52 4.91 15.15
CA ASP A 13 -5.97 5.92 16.06
C ASP A 13 -4.75 5.44 16.86
N ARG A 14 -3.90 4.62 16.20
CA ARG A 14 -2.63 4.11 16.72
C ARG A 14 -1.44 4.55 15.90
N GLU A 15 -0.39 4.97 16.59
CA GLU A 15 0.89 5.36 15.99
C GLU A 15 1.77 4.16 15.61
N ASP A 16 1.52 2.98 16.19
CA ASP A 16 2.28 1.75 15.98
C ASP A 16 1.62 0.77 14.99
N VAL A 17 0.59 1.22 14.27
CA VAL A 17 -0.05 0.49 13.17
C VAL A 17 0.08 1.35 11.92
N LEU A 18 0.73 0.83 10.90
CA LEU A 18 0.95 1.53 9.64
C LEU A 18 -0.03 1.05 8.57
N ILE A 19 -0.44 1.96 7.70
CA ILE A 19 -1.03 1.67 6.39
C ILE A 19 0.06 1.98 5.36
N LEU A 20 0.30 1.06 4.44
CA LEU A 20 1.35 1.16 3.43
C LEU A 20 0.77 0.90 2.04
N ASP A 21 1.30 1.63 1.06
CA ASP A 21 0.98 1.48 -0.36
C ASP A 21 2.22 1.81 -1.23
N THR A 22 2.22 1.33 -2.47
CA THR A 22 3.32 1.53 -3.42
C THR A 22 2.83 1.86 -4.83
N GLU A 23 3.49 2.83 -5.46
CA GLU A 23 3.45 2.98 -6.92
C GLU A 23 4.61 2.21 -7.55
N THR A 24 4.40 1.63 -8.73
CA THR A 24 5.36 0.69 -9.32
C THR A 24 5.46 0.85 -10.83
N THR A 25 6.56 0.39 -11.42
CA THR A 25 6.70 0.31 -12.89
C THR A 25 5.76 -0.73 -13.53
N GLY A 26 5.00 -1.48 -12.73
CA GLY A 26 4.03 -2.46 -13.19
C GLY A 26 3.94 -3.67 -12.26
N PHE A 27 3.46 -4.78 -12.78
CA PHE A 27 3.21 -6.00 -12.01
C PHE A 27 4.12 -7.18 -12.36
N LYS A 28 5.10 -6.99 -13.24
CA LYS A 28 5.93 -8.07 -13.80
C LYS A 28 7.03 -8.51 -12.81
N PRO A 29 7.71 -9.65 -13.05
CA PRO A 29 8.86 -10.11 -12.26
C PRO A 29 10.07 -9.18 -12.31
N ASP A 30 10.03 -8.16 -13.16
CA ASP A 30 11.07 -7.15 -13.28
C ASP A 30 10.60 -5.71 -13.02
N SER A 31 9.41 -5.55 -12.47
CA SER A 31 8.89 -4.27 -12.00
C SER A 31 9.58 -3.81 -10.70
N GLU A 32 9.61 -2.50 -10.47
CA GLU A 32 10.28 -1.87 -9.33
C GLU A 32 9.32 -0.86 -8.70
N VAL A 33 9.51 -0.58 -7.42
CA VAL A 33 8.81 0.49 -6.71
C VAL A 33 9.30 1.85 -7.20
N LEU A 34 8.37 2.79 -7.38
CA LEU A 34 8.57 4.17 -7.80
C LEU A 34 8.19 5.19 -6.72
N GLN A 35 7.25 4.82 -5.86
CA GLN A 35 6.88 5.59 -4.68
C GLN A 35 6.53 4.59 -3.57
N VAL A 36 6.94 4.88 -2.34
CA VAL A 36 6.51 4.15 -1.16
C VAL A 36 6.02 5.13 -0.12
N SER A 37 4.80 4.92 0.35
CA SER A 37 4.21 5.75 1.38
C SER A 37 3.70 4.87 2.52
N ALA A 38 3.79 5.39 3.73
CA ALA A 38 3.08 4.85 4.86
C ALA A 38 2.63 5.95 5.80
N ILE A 39 1.38 5.83 6.26
CA ILE A 39 0.82 6.62 7.34
C ILE A 39 0.58 5.72 8.54
N ASP A 40 0.59 6.26 9.74
CA ASP A 40 -0.02 5.55 10.85
C ASP A 40 -1.55 5.70 10.85
N THR A 41 -2.23 4.92 11.68
CA THR A 41 -3.70 4.96 11.76
C THR A 41 -4.27 6.17 12.51
N THR A 42 -3.43 7.07 13.05
CA THR A 42 -3.86 8.42 13.46
C THR A 42 -4.01 9.34 12.24
N GLY A 43 -3.34 9.00 11.13
CA GLY A 43 -3.28 9.76 9.89
C GLY A 43 -1.97 10.51 9.70
N GLN A 44 -0.96 10.29 10.54
CA GLN A 44 0.34 10.95 10.39
C GLN A 44 1.20 10.20 9.37
N THR A 45 1.71 10.92 8.38
CA THR A 45 2.70 10.40 7.42
C THR A 45 4.01 10.04 8.12
N ARG A 46 4.45 8.79 7.93
CA ARG A 46 5.70 8.25 8.48
C ARG A 46 6.79 8.12 7.42
N ILE A 47 6.40 7.84 6.18
CA ILE A 47 7.26 7.84 4.99
C ILE A 47 6.42 8.21 3.77
N ASP A 48 6.99 9.00 2.86
CA ASP A 48 6.44 9.30 1.54
C ASP A 48 7.62 9.67 0.63
N GLU A 49 8.15 8.66 -0.06
CA GLU A 49 9.44 8.78 -0.75
C GLU A 49 9.31 8.28 -2.20
N TYR A 50 10.04 8.94 -3.09
CA TYR A 50 10.11 8.58 -4.52
C TYR A 50 11.40 7.84 -4.81
N ILE A 51 11.27 6.73 -5.55
CA ILE A 51 12.34 5.78 -5.80
C ILE A 51 12.73 5.81 -7.26
N LEU A 52 14.02 5.92 -7.53
CA LEU A 52 14.58 5.81 -8.87
C LEU A 52 14.69 4.32 -9.25
N PRO A 53 13.99 3.85 -10.31
CA PRO A 53 14.12 2.47 -10.78
C PRO A 53 15.42 2.28 -11.58
N ASN A 54 15.90 1.04 -11.66
CA ASN A 54 16.99 0.67 -12.57
C ASN A 54 16.52 0.54 -14.02
N LYS A 55 15.24 0.26 -14.24
CA LYS A 55 14.62 0.05 -15.55
C LYS A 55 13.76 1.24 -16.01
N PRO A 56 13.59 1.43 -17.33
CA PRO A 56 12.67 2.43 -17.86
C PRO A 56 11.24 2.23 -17.36
N ILE A 57 10.53 3.34 -17.13
CA ILE A 57 9.15 3.33 -16.66
C ILE A 57 8.21 3.07 -17.85
N PRO A 58 7.41 1.99 -17.83
CA PRO A 58 6.45 1.75 -18.91
C PRO A 58 5.41 2.87 -18.99
N ARG A 59 5.11 3.32 -20.23
CA ARG A 59 4.12 4.40 -20.46
C ARG A 59 2.76 4.11 -19.84
N GLU A 60 2.33 2.85 -19.83
CA GLU A 60 1.05 2.48 -19.23
C GLU A 60 1.04 2.60 -17.71
N ALA A 61 2.18 2.39 -17.03
CA ALA A 61 2.31 2.65 -15.60
C ALA A 61 2.30 4.17 -15.34
N ALA A 62 3.12 4.93 -16.09
CA ALA A 62 3.17 6.38 -15.98
C ALA A 62 1.80 7.07 -16.22
N LYS A 63 0.91 6.49 -17.03
CA LYS A 63 -0.47 6.99 -17.20
C LYS A 63 -1.34 6.84 -15.94
N ILE A 64 -1.04 5.87 -15.10
CA ILE A 64 -1.81 5.57 -13.88
C ILE A 64 -1.39 6.53 -12.75
N HIS A 65 -0.09 6.67 -12.50
CA HIS A 65 0.44 7.41 -11.35
C HIS A 65 1.18 8.71 -11.71
N GLY A 66 1.32 9.03 -12.99
CA GLY A 66 1.97 10.28 -13.44
C GLY A 66 3.49 10.36 -13.25
N LEU A 67 4.13 9.29 -12.78
CA LEU A 67 5.58 9.27 -12.55
C LEU A 67 6.31 8.89 -13.85
N THR A 68 7.11 9.83 -14.34
CA THR A 68 8.03 9.68 -15.45
C THR A 68 9.46 9.88 -14.94
N GLU A 69 10.47 9.51 -15.73
CA GLU A 69 11.87 9.72 -15.37
C GLU A 69 12.17 11.21 -15.12
N ALA A 70 11.58 12.10 -15.92
CA ALA A 70 11.70 13.54 -15.72
C ALA A 70 11.05 13.98 -14.39
N LYS A 71 9.85 13.48 -14.09
CA LYS A 71 9.16 13.79 -12.84
C LYS A 71 9.93 13.29 -11.62
N LEU A 72 10.48 12.07 -11.66
CA LEU A 72 11.31 11.53 -10.58
C LEU A 72 12.59 12.35 -10.37
N LYS A 73 13.20 12.84 -11.45
CA LYS A 73 14.34 13.75 -11.37
C LYS A 73 13.96 15.07 -10.69
N ASP A 74 12.83 15.67 -11.06
CA ASP A 74 12.34 16.91 -10.44
C ASP A 74 12.01 16.73 -8.95
N LEU A 75 11.58 15.53 -8.56
CA LEU A 75 11.32 15.13 -7.17
C LEU A 75 12.59 14.74 -6.40
N ASN A 76 13.77 14.79 -7.04
CA ASN A 76 15.05 14.33 -6.48
C ASN A 76 15.02 12.88 -5.97
N ALA A 77 14.25 12.00 -6.65
CA ALA A 77 14.14 10.60 -6.29
C ALA A 77 15.51 9.92 -6.21
N GLN A 78 15.70 9.08 -5.20
CA GLN A 78 16.94 8.34 -4.98
C GLN A 78 16.72 6.84 -5.20
N PRO A 79 17.79 6.07 -5.46
CA PRO A 79 17.70 4.61 -5.47
C PRO A 79 17.16 4.07 -4.15
N TRP A 80 16.56 2.89 -4.17
CA TRP A 80 15.99 2.21 -3.00
C TRP A 80 16.99 2.07 -1.84
N ALA A 81 18.28 1.96 -2.15
CA ALA A 81 19.38 1.93 -1.18
C ALA A 81 19.30 3.05 -0.13
N ASN A 82 18.92 4.26 -0.56
CA ASN A 82 18.85 5.44 0.28
C ASN A 82 17.66 5.43 1.24
N HIS A 83 16.67 4.56 1.01
CA HIS A 83 15.42 4.49 1.76
C HIS A 83 15.28 3.21 2.58
N HIS A 84 16.01 2.15 2.22
CA HIS A 84 15.87 0.81 2.77
C HIS A 84 15.95 0.73 4.29
N ASP A 85 16.94 1.38 4.90
CA ASP A 85 17.16 1.26 6.36
C ASP A 85 16.02 1.92 7.14
N ARG A 86 15.60 3.11 6.71
CA ARG A 86 14.44 3.82 7.28
C ARG A 86 13.15 3.02 7.07
N PHE A 87 12.94 2.50 5.86
CA PHE A 87 11.78 1.66 5.55
C PHE A 87 11.72 0.42 6.46
N THR A 88 12.85 -0.27 6.61
CA THR A 88 12.98 -1.47 7.44
C THR A 88 12.75 -1.16 8.91
N GLU A 89 13.35 -0.08 9.43
CA GLU A 89 13.14 0.36 10.81
C GLU A 89 11.66 0.64 11.10
N LEU A 90 11.01 1.43 10.24
CA LEU A 90 9.60 1.77 10.36
C LEU A 90 8.71 0.53 10.35
N THR A 91 8.89 -0.37 9.37
CA THR A 91 7.96 -1.49 9.12
C THR A 91 8.20 -2.72 9.98
N THR A 92 9.43 -2.92 10.49
CA THR A 92 9.79 -4.16 11.22
C THR A 92 10.08 -3.95 12.69
N ARG A 93 10.52 -2.76 13.10
CA ARG A 93 10.91 -2.46 14.49
C ARG A 93 9.91 -1.55 15.19
N MET A 94 9.46 -0.50 14.51
CA MET A 94 8.55 0.49 15.09
C MET A 94 7.09 0.05 14.97
N ALA A 95 6.67 -0.42 13.80
CA ALA A 95 5.31 -0.90 13.58
C ALA A 95 5.08 -2.26 14.25
N LYS A 96 3.99 -2.39 15.01
CA LYS A 96 3.48 -3.69 15.47
C LYS A 96 2.73 -4.43 14.37
N LEU A 97 2.24 -3.71 13.37
CA LEU A 97 1.43 -4.24 12.28
C LEU A 97 1.45 -3.27 11.08
N VAL A 98 1.53 -3.82 9.88
CA VAL A 98 1.41 -3.09 8.62
C VAL A 98 0.14 -3.56 7.89
N LEU A 99 -0.71 -2.62 7.54
CA LEU A 99 -1.94 -2.80 6.80
C LEU A 99 -1.68 -2.41 5.36
N VAL A 100 -2.01 -3.30 4.42
CA VAL A 100 -1.82 -3.04 2.99
C VAL A 100 -3.09 -3.46 2.28
N TYR A 101 -3.55 -2.66 1.31
CA TYR A 101 -4.76 -3.01 0.59
C TYR A 101 -4.60 -4.36 -0.12
N ASN A 102 -3.57 -4.49 -0.94
CA ASN A 102 -3.22 -5.75 -1.61
C ASN A 102 -1.85 -6.27 -1.15
N LEU A 103 -1.74 -6.65 0.13
CA LEU A 103 -0.50 -7.09 0.77
C LEU A 103 0.44 -7.94 -0.09
N ASP A 104 -0.08 -8.99 -0.75
CA ASP A 104 0.76 -9.91 -1.54
C ASP A 104 1.42 -9.19 -2.74
N PHE A 105 0.76 -8.18 -3.30
CA PHE A 105 1.26 -7.37 -4.41
C PHE A 105 2.41 -6.46 -3.96
N ASP A 106 2.16 -5.58 -2.99
CA ASP A 106 3.14 -4.60 -2.51
C ASP A 106 4.36 -5.29 -1.88
N THR A 107 4.14 -6.30 -1.01
CA THR A 107 5.25 -7.02 -0.38
C THR A 107 6.14 -7.71 -1.41
N ARG A 108 5.57 -8.25 -2.49
CA ARG A 108 6.36 -8.83 -3.58
C ARG A 108 7.19 -7.77 -4.30
N LEU A 109 6.61 -6.63 -4.64
CA LEU A 109 7.28 -5.55 -5.37
C LEU A 109 8.39 -4.89 -4.55
N ILE A 110 8.17 -4.70 -3.25
CA ILE A 110 9.19 -4.21 -2.32
C ILE A 110 10.35 -5.19 -2.25
N ARG A 111 10.07 -6.48 -2.04
CA ARG A 111 11.11 -7.52 -2.02
C ARG A 111 11.92 -7.55 -3.30
N GLN A 112 11.22 -7.56 -4.44
CA GLN A 112 11.82 -7.59 -5.76
C GLN A 112 12.72 -6.37 -6.00
N THR A 113 12.29 -5.18 -5.55
CA THR A 113 13.10 -3.95 -5.62
C THR A 113 14.34 -4.05 -4.73
N CYS A 114 14.23 -4.57 -3.50
CA CYS A 114 15.40 -4.84 -2.65
C CYS A 114 16.40 -5.77 -3.36
N GLU A 115 15.93 -6.89 -3.90
CA GLU A 115 16.78 -7.89 -4.56
C GLU A 115 17.50 -7.32 -5.79
N MET A 116 16.87 -6.41 -6.52
CA MET A 116 17.45 -5.77 -7.71
C MET A 116 18.45 -4.65 -7.37
N GLN A 117 18.21 -3.89 -6.31
CA GLN A 117 18.99 -2.68 -6.01
C GLN A 117 19.99 -2.83 -4.86
N LEU A 118 19.88 -3.87 -4.04
CA LEU A 118 20.68 -4.01 -2.82
C LEU A 118 21.44 -5.34 -2.64
N PRO A 119 21.89 -6.07 -3.66
CA PRO A 119 22.64 -7.30 -3.40
C PRO A 119 23.93 -7.00 -2.60
N PRO A 120 24.22 -7.70 -1.47
CA PRO A 120 23.56 -8.90 -0.93
C PRO A 120 22.59 -8.64 0.26
N VAL A 121 22.18 -7.39 0.50
CA VAL A 121 21.18 -7.02 1.51
C VAL A 121 19.79 -7.40 0.99
N TYR A 122 19.05 -8.14 1.82
CA TYR A 122 17.73 -8.68 1.45
C TYR A 122 16.60 -7.97 2.19
N PHE A 123 15.41 -8.05 1.60
CA PHE A 123 14.16 -7.65 2.22
C PHE A 123 13.96 -8.30 3.59
N VAL A 124 13.66 -7.49 4.60
CA VAL A 124 13.28 -7.95 5.93
C VAL A 124 11.76 -8.02 6.02
N PRO A 125 11.16 -9.21 6.26
CA PRO A 125 9.71 -9.35 6.37
C PRO A 125 9.13 -8.57 7.55
N TYR A 126 7.98 -7.92 7.32
CA TYR A 126 7.16 -7.28 8.35
C TYR A 126 5.85 -8.05 8.58
N LYS A 127 5.22 -7.81 9.73
CA LYS A 127 3.92 -8.41 10.06
C LYS A 127 2.80 -7.67 9.30
N GLY A 128 2.26 -8.29 8.27
CA GLY A 128 1.25 -7.70 7.38
C GLY A 128 -0.19 -8.20 7.58
N ARG A 129 -1.19 -7.36 7.28
CA ARG A 129 -2.60 -7.74 7.06
C ARG A 129 -3.10 -7.18 5.73
N CYS A 130 -3.92 -7.96 5.03
CA CYS A 130 -4.47 -7.60 3.72
C CYS A 130 -5.88 -7.04 3.86
N ILE A 131 -6.01 -5.72 3.73
CA ILE A 131 -7.29 -5.01 3.89
C ILE A 131 -8.29 -5.42 2.81
N MET A 132 -7.86 -5.65 1.56
CA MET A 132 -8.74 -6.10 0.47
C MET A 132 -9.43 -7.42 0.79
N LYS A 133 -8.70 -8.41 1.33
CA LYS A 133 -9.27 -9.73 1.69
C LYS A 133 -10.25 -9.61 2.85
N GLU A 134 -9.92 -8.78 3.84
CA GLU A 134 -10.77 -8.55 4.99
C GLU A 134 -12.06 -7.79 4.65
N TYR A 135 -11.94 -6.81 3.76
CA TYR A 135 -13.08 -6.09 3.20
C TYR A 135 -13.95 -6.99 2.32
N ALA A 136 -13.36 -7.85 1.49
CA ALA A 136 -14.12 -8.84 0.72
C ALA A 136 -14.97 -9.75 1.64
N ALA A 137 -14.38 -10.22 2.74
CA ALA A 137 -15.08 -11.03 3.74
C ALA A 137 -16.18 -10.25 4.50
N HIS A 138 -16.02 -8.93 4.67
CA HIS A 138 -17.08 -8.06 5.17
C HIS A 138 -18.28 -8.00 4.21
N ARG A 139 -17.99 -7.73 2.93
CA ARG A 139 -19.00 -7.48 1.89
C ARG A 139 -19.78 -8.73 1.50
N ARG A 140 -19.18 -9.91 1.68
CA ARG A 140 -19.81 -11.22 1.43
C ARG A 140 -20.42 -11.36 0.04
N VAL A 141 -19.87 -10.66 -0.95
CA VAL A 141 -20.26 -10.82 -2.35
C VAL A 141 -19.56 -12.07 -2.88
N PRO A 142 -20.28 -13.12 -3.31
CA PRO A 142 -19.63 -14.33 -3.80
C PRO A 142 -18.90 -14.07 -5.13
N ASN A 143 -17.79 -14.78 -5.33
CA ASN A 143 -17.13 -14.90 -6.61
C ASN A 143 -17.49 -16.25 -7.28
N GLN A 144 -17.07 -16.43 -8.53
CA GLN A 144 -17.35 -17.64 -9.32
C GLN A 144 -16.74 -18.94 -8.75
N TRP A 145 -15.87 -18.84 -7.73
CA TRP A 145 -15.15 -19.97 -7.12
C TRP A 145 -15.67 -20.30 -5.70
N GLY A 146 -16.80 -19.74 -5.28
CA GLY A 146 -17.39 -20.00 -3.96
C GLY A 146 -16.68 -19.31 -2.80
N SER A 147 -15.84 -18.31 -3.07
CA SER A 147 -15.22 -17.43 -2.07
C SER A 147 -15.73 -16.00 -2.19
N TRP A 148 -15.13 -15.04 -1.49
CA TRP A 148 -15.52 -13.63 -1.55
C TRP A 148 -14.85 -12.90 -2.72
N LYS A 149 -15.62 -12.08 -3.42
CA LYS A 149 -15.16 -11.20 -4.49
C LYS A 149 -14.26 -10.12 -3.90
N TRP A 150 -13.08 -9.96 -4.48
CA TRP A 150 -12.20 -8.85 -4.16
C TRP A 150 -12.69 -7.57 -4.84
N HIS A 151 -12.56 -6.46 -4.12
CA HIS A 151 -12.96 -5.14 -4.59
C HIS A 151 -11.70 -4.32 -4.84
N LYS A 152 -11.66 -3.56 -5.95
CA LYS A 152 -10.64 -2.52 -6.15
C LYS A 152 -10.83 -1.43 -5.09
N LEU A 153 -9.75 -0.76 -4.66
CA LEU A 153 -9.80 0.30 -3.64
C LEU A 153 -10.83 1.38 -4.00
N ALA A 154 -10.76 1.96 -5.20
CA ALA A 154 -11.76 2.93 -5.68
C ALA A 154 -13.21 2.43 -5.58
N ASN A 155 -13.46 1.15 -5.87
CA ASN A 155 -14.81 0.58 -5.80
C ASN A 155 -15.28 0.39 -4.35
N ALA A 156 -14.38 -0.03 -3.47
CA ALA A 156 -14.67 -0.14 -2.04
C ALA A 156 -14.93 1.24 -1.44
N ALA A 157 -14.04 2.21 -1.69
CA ALA A 157 -14.15 3.57 -1.22
C ALA A 157 -15.46 4.23 -1.67
N ARG A 158 -15.76 4.16 -2.97
CA ARG A 158 -17.02 4.66 -3.52
C ARG A 158 -18.25 4.00 -2.89
N TYR A 159 -18.19 2.69 -2.64
CA TYR A 159 -19.31 1.96 -2.06
C TYR A 159 -19.58 2.37 -0.61
N GLU A 160 -18.53 2.53 0.20
CA GLU A 160 -18.64 2.90 1.62
C GLU A 160 -18.80 4.41 1.86
N GLY A 161 -18.77 5.23 0.79
CA GLY A 161 -18.78 6.69 0.91
C GLY A 161 -17.52 7.24 1.57
N ALA A 162 -16.39 6.56 1.35
CA ALA A 162 -15.06 7.06 1.71
C ALA A 162 -14.52 8.01 0.62
N THR A 163 -13.41 8.67 0.91
CA THR A 163 -12.68 9.51 -0.06
C THR A 163 -12.48 8.77 -1.38
N ASN A 164 -12.87 9.40 -2.48
CA ASN A 164 -12.71 8.81 -3.80
C ASN A 164 -11.23 8.80 -4.21
N GLN A 165 -10.84 7.74 -4.92
CA GLN A 165 -9.51 7.68 -5.54
C GLN A 165 -9.40 8.74 -6.63
N PRO A 166 -8.34 9.57 -6.64
CA PRO A 166 -8.10 10.52 -7.71
C PRO A 166 -7.81 9.81 -9.04
N ASP A 167 -7.94 10.54 -10.15
CA ASP A 167 -7.65 10.01 -11.50
C ASP A 167 -6.17 9.62 -11.66
N ILE A 168 -5.28 10.36 -11.01
CA ILE A 168 -3.85 10.07 -10.96
C ILE A 168 -3.55 9.45 -9.60
N HIS A 169 -3.07 8.21 -9.63
CA HIS A 169 -2.71 7.46 -8.44
C HIS A 169 -1.47 8.05 -7.75
N ASN A 170 -1.46 7.95 -6.43
CA ASN A 170 -0.36 8.35 -5.56
C ASN A 170 -0.44 7.51 -4.29
N SER A 171 0.66 6.87 -3.89
CA SER A 171 0.62 5.91 -2.78
C SER A 171 0.27 6.54 -1.44
N LEU A 172 0.54 7.83 -1.22
CA LEU A 172 0.13 8.51 0.00
C LEU A 172 -1.39 8.71 0.04
N ASN A 173 -1.99 9.15 -1.08
CA ASN A 173 -3.44 9.29 -1.16
C ASN A 173 -4.15 7.94 -1.03
N ASP A 174 -3.58 6.88 -1.60
CA ASP A 174 -4.13 5.52 -1.45
C ASP A 174 -4.06 5.04 0.01
N CYS A 175 -3.00 5.37 0.75
CA CYS A 175 -2.96 5.14 2.21
C CYS A 175 -4.09 5.87 2.94
N GLU A 176 -4.33 7.15 2.62
CA GLU A 176 -5.39 7.97 3.23
C GLU A 176 -6.78 7.41 2.91
N ILE A 177 -7.00 6.94 1.69
CA ILE A 177 -8.27 6.32 1.26
C ILE A 177 -8.50 5.01 2.02
N VAL A 178 -7.45 4.20 2.23
CA VAL A 178 -7.55 2.97 3.04
C VAL A 178 -7.93 3.32 4.48
N LEU A 179 -7.32 4.34 5.08
CA LEU A 179 -7.65 4.78 6.44
C LEU A 179 -9.12 5.24 6.54
N ASP A 180 -9.59 6.06 5.60
CA ASP A 180 -10.96 6.52 5.58
C ASP A 180 -11.95 5.38 5.33
N LEU A 181 -11.64 4.46 4.41
CA LEU A 181 -12.42 3.23 4.20
C LEU A 181 -12.58 2.45 5.51
N MET A 182 -11.49 2.28 6.27
CA MET A 182 -11.54 1.59 7.55
C MET A 182 -12.45 2.31 8.55
N ARG A 183 -12.34 3.64 8.66
CA ARG A 183 -13.19 4.47 9.52
C ARG A 183 -14.67 4.37 9.15
N LYS A 184 -15.01 4.46 7.86
CA LYS A 184 -16.39 4.34 7.36
C LYS A 184 -16.99 2.99 7.71
N VAL A 185 -16.26 1.91 7.48
CA VAL A 185 -16.75 0.55 7.78
C VAL A 185 -16.93 0.35 9.29
N VAL A 186 -15.99 0.82 10.12
CA VAL A 186 -16.11 0.74 11.58
C VAL A 186 -17.33 1.50 12.10
N ASN A 187 -17.60 2.70 11.57
CA ASN A 187 -18.75 3.51 11.96
C ASN A 187 -20.11 2.92 11.55
N GLN A 188 -20.15 2.00 10.58
CA GLN A 188 -21.39 1.32 10.17
C GLN A 188 -21.71 0.08 11.01
N ILE A 189 -20.71 -0.49 11.69
CA ILE A 189 -20.86 -1.74 12.46
C ILE A 189 -20.86 -1.51 13.98
N THR A 190 -20.67 -0.26 14.42
CA THR A 190 -20.70 0.17 15.82
C THR A 190 -22.00 0.93 16.07
#